data_AF-A0A7J2J884-F1
#
_entry.id   AF-A0A7J2J884-F1
#
_cell.length_a   1.000
_cell.length_b   1.000
_cell.length_c   1.000
_cell.angle_alpha   90.00
_cell.angle_beta   90.00
_cell.angle_gamma   90.00
#
_symmetry.space_group_name_H-M   'P 1'
#
loop_
_entity.id
_entity.type
_entity.pdbx_description
1 polymer ?
#
loop_
_entity_poly.entity_id
_entity_poly.type
_entity_poly.pdbx_seq_one_letter_code
_entity_poly.pdbx_strand_id
1 'polypeptide(L)'
;MRGEYWYYAFWLVVVGSWVFGVAYGRWGDGSGIFAELGRAVSIPSPEQLSWWQPLPYFALTIIAIFMLSQIFFGAGAALFLFSRGVQDAMLISKLEIIIGRWTPASVSPNELWTIFFILLVLTVNLPLCLWSAHLGTQRAMQVLYRIRGKPLKRMSEVGPIPNVFMAVAASLAAGLIATFVLSYA
;
A
#
# COMPACT_ATOMS: atom_id res chain seq x y z
N MET A 1 -1.98 -22.62 -18.29
CA MET A 1 -0.60 -22.32 -18.73
C MET A 1 -0.34 -20.83 -19.00
N ARG A 2 -0.47 -20.25 -20.22
CA ARG A 2 -0.06 -18.83 -20.48
C ARG A 2 -0.70 -17.73 -19.60
N GLY A 3 -1.85 -17.98 -18.97
CA GLY A 3 -2.56 -16.97 -18.14
C GLY A 3 -2.06 -16.91 -16.71
N GLU A 4 -1.66 -18.06 -16.14
CA GLU A 4 -1.09 -18.17 -14.80
C GLU A 4 0.27 -17.47 -14.73
N TYR A 5 1.10 -17.57 -15.78
CA TYR A 5 2.38 -16.85 -15.82
C TYR A 5 2.21 -15.34 -15.70
N TRP A 6 1.21 -14.74 -16.36
CA TRP A 6 0.94 -13.30 -16.24
C TRP A 6 0.47 -12.93 -14.83
N TYR A 7 -0.35 -13.78 -14.21
CA TYR A 7 -0.79 -13.59 -12.84
C TYR A 7 0.40 -13.52 -11.87
N TYR A 8 1.30 -14.51 -11.92
CA TYR A 8 2.50 -14.53 -11.07
C TYR A 8 3.49 -13.42 -11.42
N ALA A 9 3.67 -13.11 -12.71
CA ALA A 9 4.53 -12.01 -13.14
C ALA A 9 4.03 -10.66 -12.60
N PHE A 10 2.73 -10.41 -12.60
CA PHE A 10 2.17 -9.19 -12.03
C PHE A 10 2.39 -9.11 -10.51
N TRP A 11 2.22 -10.22 -9.79
CA TRP A 11 2.55 -10.26 -8.37
C TRP A 11 4.02 -10.00 -8.10
N LEU A 12 4.91 -10.61 -8.89
CA LEU A 12 6.34 -10.41 -8.77
C LEU A 12 6.72 -8.94 -9.00
N VAL A 13 6.12 -8.29 -9.99
CA VAL A 13 6.32 -6.84 -10.24
C VAL A 13 5.76 -6.01 -9.08
N VAL A 14 4.55 -6.29 -8.62
CA VAL A 14 3.87 -5.56 -7.52
C VAL A 14 4.67 -5.65 -6.22
N VAL A 15 4.94 -6.88 -5.75
CA VAL A 15 5.66 -7.11 -4.49
C VAL A 15 7.12 -6.72 -4.64
N GLY A 16 7.77 -7.10 -5.75
CA GLY A 16 9.16 -6.77 -6.02
C GLY A 16 9.39 -5.26 -6.03
N SER A 17 8.51 -4.47 -6.66
CA SER A 17 8.64 -3.01 -6.68
C SER A 17 8.59 -2.42 -5.28
N TRP A 18 7.68 -2.88 -4.44
CA TRP A 18 7.62 -2.44 -3.04
C TRP A 18 8.89 -2.83 -2.27
N VAL A 19 9.35 -4.08 -2.38
CA VAL A 19 10.57 -4.55 -1.71
C VAL A 19 11.80 -3.74 -2.14
N PHE A 20 11.96 -3.48 -3.44
CA PHE A 20 13.03 -2.63 -3.96
C PHE A 20 12.90 -1.18 -3.46
N GLY A 21 11.67 -0.65 -3.36
CA GLY A 21 11.40 0.65 -2.77
C GLY A 21 11.85 0.73 -1.31
N VAL A 22 11.52 -0.29 -0.51
CA VAL A 22 11.96 -0.37 0.89
C VAL A 22 13.48 -0.43 0.99
N ALA A 23 14.12 -1.28 0.18
CA ALA A 23 15.58 -1.39 0.15
C ALA A 23 16.25 -0.06 -0.25
N TYR A 24 15.71 0.61 -1.26
CA TYR A 24 16.19 1.91 -1.70
C TYR A 24 16.00 2.98 -0.62
N GLY A 25 14.85 3.04 0.04
CA GLY A 25 14.61 3.96 1.17
C GLY A 25 15.48 3.66 2.39
N ARG A 26 15.92 2.42 2.58
CA ARG A 26 16.79 1.99 3.68
C ARG A 26 18.27 2.28 3.46
N TRP A 27 18.79 1.96 2.28
CA TRP A 27 20.22 1.93 2.01
C TRP A 27 20.65 2.85 0.87
N GLY A 28 19.71 3.40 0.12
CA GLY A 28 19.95 4.35 -0.97
C GLY A 28 19.63 5.78 -0.55
N ASP A 29 19.34 6.61 -1.55
CA ASP A 29 18.92 7.99 -1.34
C ASP A 29 17.39 8.05 -1.18
N GLY A 30 16.92 7.90 0.05
CA GLY A 30 15.51 7.98 0.42
C GLY A 30 14.89 9.38 0.30
N SER A 31 15.54 10.31 -0.40
CA SER A 31 15.07 11.68 -0.66
C SER A 31 14.70 11.90 -2.14
N GLY A 32 14.07 13.04 -2.44
CA GLY A 32 13.70 13.43 -3.80
C GLY A 32 12.32 12.93 -4.26
N ILE A 33 12.15 12.84 -5.59
CA ILE A 33 10.84 12.68 -6.25
C ILE A 33 10.09 11.43 -5.76
N PHE A 34 10.80 10.32 -5.54
CA PHE A 34 10.16 9.07 -5.07
C PHE A 34 9.66 9.18 -3.62
N ALA A 35 10.34 9.96 -2.78
CA ALA A 35 9.88 10.22 -1.41
C ALA A 35 8.65 11.13 -1.41
N GLU A 36 8.63 12.17 -2.24
CA GLU A 36 7.45 13.05 -2.39
C GLU A 36 6.25 12.27 -2.95
N LEU A 37 6.47 11.45 -3.98
CA LEU A 37 5.44 10.61 -4.54
C LEU A 37 4.96 9.57 -3.52
N GLY A 38 5.89 8.98 -2.77
CA GLY A 38 5.61 8.04 -1.69
C GLY A 38 4.69 8.66 -0.63
N ARG A 39 4.94 9.89 -0.20
CA ARG A 39 4.05 10.62 0.72
C ARG A 39 2.64 10.81 0.16
N ALA A 40 2.50 11.05 -1.14
CA ALA A 40 1.19 11.23 -1.77
C ALA A 40 0.37 9.93 -1.87
N VAL A 41 1.02 8.76 -1.95
CA VAL A 41 0.34 7.46 -2.12
C VAL A 41 0.40 6.53 -0.90
N SER A 42 0.90 7.04 0.22
CA SER A 42 1.01 6.32 1.48
C SER A 42 0.16 6.98 2.56
N ILE A 43 0.16 6.35 3.74
CA ILE A 43 -0.45 6.92 4.93
C ILE A 43 0.64 7.67 5.69
N PRO A 44 0.46 8.97 5.98
CA PRO A 44 1.41 9.73 6.77
C PRO A 44 1.64 9.14 8.16
N SER A 45 2.76 9.52 8.79
CA SER A 45 3.04 9.17 10.18
C SER A 45 1.94 9.70 11.11
N PRO A 46 1.64 9.01 12.22
CA PRO A 46 0.54 9.40 13.12
C PRO A 46 0.67 10.85 13.65
N GLU A 47 1.89 11.31 13.92
CA GLU A 47 2.18 12.69 14.36
C GLU A 47 1.77 13.78 13.35
N GLN A 48 1.59 13.42 12.08
CA GLN A 48 1.22 14.34 11.00
C GLN A 48 -0.29 14.33 10.74
N LEU A 49 -1.03 13.45 11.42
CA LEU A 49 -2.45 13.23 11.17
C LEU A 49 -3.31 13.77 12.30
N SER A 50 -4.40 14.44 11.93
CA SER A 50 -5.52 14.68 12.84
C SER A 50 -6.30 13.38 13.06
N TRP A 51 -6.95 13.25 14.21
CA TRP A 51 -7.60 12.00 14.65
C TRP A 51 -8.53 11.37 13.61
N TRP A 52 -9.26 12.15 12.80
CA TRP A 52 -10.22 11.67 11.79
C TRP A 52 -9.59 11.32 10.43
N GLN A 53 -8.38 11.79 10.15
CA GLN A 53 -7.74 11.65 8.84
C GLN A 53 -7.37 10.21 8.44
N PRO A 54 -7.06 9.26 9.36
CA PRO A 54 -6.78 7.88 8.98
C PRO A 54 -7.89 7.23 8.17
N LEU A 55 -9.15 7.50 8.50
CA LEU A 55 -10.30 6.92 7.80
C LEU A 55 -10.26 7.15 6.29
N PRO A 56 -10.20 8.40 5.78
CA PRO A 56 -10.06 8.63 4.35
C PRO A 56 -8.70 8.18 3.79
N TYR A 57 -7.58 8.31 4.51
CA TYR A 57 -6.27 7.86 4.01
C TYR A 57 -6.23 6.34 3.74
N PHE A 58 -6.80 5.52 4.63
CA PHE A 58 -6.84 4.06 4.44
C PHE A 58 -7.61 3.65 3.18
N ALA A 59 -8.72 4.32 2.86
CA ALA A 59 -9.52 4.03 1.69
C ALA A 59 -8.95 4.64 0.40
N LEU A 60 -8.55 5.92 0.43
CA LEU A 60 -8.09 6.65 -0.74
C LEU A 60 -6.76 6.12 -1.28
N THR A 61 -5.86 5.64 -0.42
CA THR A 61 -4.60 5.03 -0.87
C THR A 61 -4.84 3.77 -1.71
N ILE A 62 -5.81 2.94 -1.33
CA ILE A 62 -6.21 1.75 -2.10
C ILE A 62 -6.80 2.14 -3.44
N ILE A 63 -7.71 3.12 -3.45
CA ILE A 63 -8.37 3.58 -4.68
C ILE A 63 -7.34 4.23 -5.62
N ALA A 64 -6.45 5.06 -5.09
CA ALA A 64 -5.40 5.71 -5.87
C ALA A 64 -4.49 4.66 -6.52
N ILE A 65 -3.99 3.69 -5.76
CA ILE A 65 -3.12 2.64 -6.29
C ILE A 65 -3.85 1.79 -7.35
N PHE A 66 -5.12 1.45 -7.14
CA PHE A 66 -5.92 0.77 -8.17
C PHE A 66 -5.99 1.57 -9.47
N MET A 67 -6.40 2.84 -9.37
CA MET A 67 -6.62 3.71 -10.52
C MET A 67 -5.33 4.00 -11.27
N LEU A 68 -4.24 4.28 -10.55
CA LEU A 68 -2.93 4.53 -11.15
C LEU A 68 -2.38 3.27 -11.82
N SER A 69 -2.56 2.10 -11.21
CA SER A 69 -2.22 0.82 -11.84
C SER A 69 -3.03 0.58 -13.11
N GLN A 70 -4.29 1.03 -13.14
CA GLN A 70 -5.14 0.89 -14.31
C GLN A 70 -4.78 1.87 -15.45
N ILE A 71 -4.60 3.16 -15.14
CA ILE A 71 -4.35 4.24 -16.11
C ILE A 71 -3.01 4.03 -16.82
N PHE A 72 -1.98 3.61 -16.09
CA PHE A 72 -0.64 3.40 -16.62
C PHE A 72 -0.37 1.95 -17.04
N PHE A 73 -1.41 1.18 -17.36
CA PHE A 73 -1.30 -0.19 -17.86
C PHE A 73 -0.39 -1.12 -17.02
N GLY A 74 -0.43 -1.00 -15.69
CA GLY A 74 0.39 -1.75 -14.75
C GLY A 74 1.75 -1.13 -14.44
N ALA A 75 2.30 -0.25 -15.28
CA ALA A 75 3.55 0.45 -14.98
C ALA A 75 3.40 1.38 -13.76
N GLY A 76 2.21 1.97 -13.60
CA GLY A 76 1.86 2.75 -12.42
C GLY A 76 1.97 1.93 -11.13
N ALA A 77 1.54 0.66 -11.15
CA ALA A 77 1.66 -0.22 -9.98
C ALA A 77 3.10 -0.29 -9.48
N ALA A 78 4.05 -0.54 -10.39
CA ALA A 78 5.47 -0.63 -10.05
C ALA A 78 6.00 0.68 -9.46
N LEU A 79 5.77 1.81 -10.15
CA LEU A 79 6.30 3.10 -9.76
C LEU A 79 5.73 3.60 -8.41
N PHE A 80 4.42 3.46 -8.21
CA PHE A 80 3.77 3.91 -6.97
C PHE A 80 4.04 2.97 -5.79
N LEU A 81 4.15 1.66 -6.02
CA LEU A 81 4.54 0.73 -4.96
C LEU A 81 6.01 0.86 -4.58
N PHE A 82 6.89 1.14 -5.53
CA PHE A 82 8.28 1.51 -5.24
C PHE A 82 8.33 2.76 -4.37
N SER A 83 7.65 3.84 -4.80
CA SER A 83 7.63 5.11 -4.05
C SER A 83 7.00 4.96 -2.66
N ARG A 84 5.94 4.16 -2.56
CA ARG A 84 5.36 3.77 -1.26
C ARG A 84 6.36 2.99 -0.41
N GLY A 85 7.12 2.06 -1.00
CA GLY A 85 8.17 1.32 -0.31
C GLY A 85 9.25 2.23 0.29
N VAL A 86 9.65 3.28 -0.44
CA VAL A 86 10.58 4.31 0.08
C VAL A 86 10.02 4.98 1.34
N GLN A 87 8.72 5.30 1.33
CA GLN A 87 8.06 5.92 2.48
C GLN A 87 7.82 4.94 3.64
N ASP A 88 7.45 3.69 3.33
CA ASP A 88 7.29 2.61 4.33
C ASP A 88 8.63 2.31 5.03
N ALA A 89 9.77 2.44 4.33
CA ALA A 89 11.09 2.32 4.93
C ALA A 89 11.30 3.30 6.10
N MET A 90 10.74 4.52 6.00
CA MET A 90 10.78 5.50 7.10
C MET A 90 9.93 5.06 8.28
N LEU A 91 8.73 4.50 8.04
CA LEU A 91 7.86 3.95 9.08
C LEU A 91 8.52 2.77 9.81
N ILE A 92 9.15 1.86 9.06
CA ILE A 92 9.85 0.71 9.66
C ILE A 92 11.07 1.20 10.46
N SER A 93 11.82 2.18 9.95
CA SER A 93 12.96 2.75 10.70
C SER A 93 12.50 3.45 11.98
N LYS A 94 11.35 4.15 11.95
CA LYS A 94 10.74 4.74 13.15
C LYS A 94 10.34 3.66 14.16
N LEU A 95 9.74 2.56 13.70
CA LEU A 95 9.39 1.41 14.54
C LEU A 95 10.64 0.83 15.24
N GLU A 96 11.73 0.63 14.49
CA GLU A 96 13.01 0.13 15.03
C GLU A 96 13.59 1.07 16.09
N ILE A 97 13.52 2.39 15.87
CA ILE A 97 14.01 3.39 16.82
C ILE A 97 13.19 3.37 18.11
N ILE A 98 11.86 3.28 18.04
CA ILE A 98 10.99 3.24 19.23
C ILE A 98 11.30 1.97 20.02
N ILE A 99 11.29 0.81 19.37
CA ILE A 99 11.54 -0.49 20.02
C ILE A 99 12.96 -0.56 20.59
N GLY A 100 13.96 -0.06 19.85
CA GLY A 100 15.37 -0.07 20.28
C GLY A 100 15.65 0.82 21.50
N ARG A 101 14.75 1.75 21.84
CA ARG A 101 14.85 2.61 23.03
C ARG A 101 14.11 2.07 24.25
N TRP A 102 13.38 0.97 24.11
CA TRP A 102 12.62 0.41 25.21
C TRP A 102 13.53 -0.13 26.32
N THR A 103 13.25 0.32 27.54
CA THR A 103 13.76 -0.29 28.75
C THR A 103 12.58 -0.81 29.57
N PRO A 104 12.76 -1.85 30.41
CA PRO A 104 11.67 -2.41 31.22
C PRO A 104 10.96 -1.41 32.15
N ALA A 105 11.56 -0.24 32.37
CA ALA A 105 11.08 0.77 33.31
C ALA A 105 10.34 1.95 32.64
N SER A 106 10.32 2.08 31.31
CA SER A 106 9.69 3.22 30.65
C SER A 106 9.21 2.89 29.24
N VAL A 107 7.96 2.42 29.12
CA VAL A 107 7.23 2.41 27.84
C VAL A 107 6.08 3.39 27.99
N SER A 108 6.05 4.42 27.14
CA SER A 108 4.95 5.38 27.18
C SER A 108 3.71 4.82 26.47
N PRO A 109 2.48 5.07 26.97
CA PRO A 109 1.26 4.66 26.28
C PRO A 109 1.17 5.19 24.84
N ASN A 110 1.66 6.40 24.58
CA ASN A 110 1.66 7.01 23.24
C ASN A 110 2.57 6.26 22.26
N GLU A 111 3.70 5.70 22.72
CA GLU A 111 4.55 4.84 21.89
C GLU A 111 3.83 3.55 21.49
N LEU A 112 3.07 2.94 22.40
CA LEU A 112 2.28 1.74 22.11
C LEU A 112 1.22 2.02 21.04
N TRP A 113 0.50 3.13 21.14
CA TRP A 113 -0.47 3.53 20.13
C TRP A 113 0.18 3.86 18.78
N THR A 114 1.33 4.52 18.80
CA THR A 114 2.13 4.81 17.60
C THR A 114 2.58 3.52 16.90
N ILE A 115 3.09 2.54 17.66
CA ILE A 115 3.48 1.22 17.14
C ILE A 115 2.27 0.53 16.53
N PHE A 116 1.15 0.50 17.25
CA PHE A 116 -0.06 -0.16 16.76
C PHE A 116 -0.59 0.48 15.47
N PHE A 117 -0.54 1.81 15.36
CA PHE A 117 -0.87 2.51 14.12
C PHE A 117 0.06 2.12 12.96
N ILE A 118 1.37 2.10 13.18
CA ILE A 118 2.35 1.69 12.16
C ILE A 118 2.10 0.23 11.73
N LEU A 119 1.80 -0.66 12.67
CA LEU A 119 1.46 -2.05 12.39
C LEU A 119 0.19 -2.16 11.55
N LEU A 120 -0.86 -1.37 11.81
CA LEU A 120 -2.06 -1.33 10.97
C LEU A 120 -1.73 -0.91 9.53
N VAL A 121 -0.86 0.09 9.35
CA VAL A 121 -0.44 0.53 8.01
C VAL A 121 0.31 -0.59 7.28
N LEU A 122 1.31 -1.21 7.93
CA LEU A 122 2.19 -2.19 7.30
C LEU A 122 1.55 -3.58 7.13
N THR A 123 0.69 -4.00 8.06
CA THR A 123 0.12 -5.37 8.07
C THR A 123 -1.29 -5.45 7.49
N VAL A 124 -2.01 -4.32 7.40
CA VAL A 124 -3.38 -4.29 6.87
C VAL A 124 -3.46 -3.41 5.61
N ASN A 125 -3.10 -2.13 5.69
CA ASN A 125 -3.25 -1.23 4.54
C ASN A 125 -2.31 -1.61 3.38
N LEU A 126 -1.05 -1.96 3.66
CA LEU A 126 -0.09 -2.33 2.63
C LEU A 126 -0.51 -3.59 1.85
N PRO A 127 -0.88 -4.73 2.46
CA PRO A 127 -1.37 -5.89 1.71
C PRO A 127 -2.60 -5.57 0.86
N LEU A 128 -3.53 -4.76 1.37
CA LEU A 128 -4.69 -4.31 0.59
C LEU A 128 -4.27 -3.44 -0.61
N CYS A 129 -3.25 -2.59 -0.45
CA CYS A 129 -2.70 -1.79 -1.54
C CYS A 129 -1.97 -2.63 -2.59
N LEU A 130 -1.19 -3.63 -2.18
CA LEU A 130 -0.55 -4.59 -3.09
C LEU A 130 -1.60 -5.37 -3.89
N TRP A 131 -2.66 -5.83 -3.21
CA TRP A 131 -3.77 -6.51 -3.88
C TRP A 131 -4.51 -5.56 -4.83
N SER A 132 -4.77 -4.33 -4.42
CA SER A 132 -5.38 -3.29 -5.24
C SER A 132 -4.59 -3.00 -6.52
N ALA A 133 -3.26 -2.89 -6.41
CA ALA A 133 -2.37 -2.71 -7.56
C ALA A 133 -2.43 -3.89 -8.54
N HIS A 134 -2.46 -5.10 -7.99
CA HIS A 134 -2.60 -6.32 -8.78
C HIS A 134 -3.94 -6.34 -9.54
N LEU A 135 -5.05 -6.02 -8.87
CA LEU A 135 -6.38 -5.93 -9.48
C LEU A 135 -6.45 -4.85 -10.57
N GLY A 136 -5.82 -3.69 -10.34
CA GLY A 136 -5.72 -2.60 -11.32
C GLY A 136 -4.94 -3.02 -12.56
N THR A 137 -3.82 -3.72 -12.37
CA THR A 137 -2.99 -4.26 -13.47
C THR A 137 -3.74 -5.33 -14.26
N GLN A 138 -4.44 -6.24 -13.60
CA GLN A 138 -5.30 -7.23 -14.26
C GLN A 138 -6.38 -6.55 -15.11
N ARG A 139 -7.05 -5.53 -14.57
CA ARG A 139 -8.09 -4.80 -15.28
C ARG A 139 -7.54 -4.06 -16.50
N ALA A 140 -6.39 -3.39 -16.37
CA ALA A 140 -5.75 -2.73 -17.49
C ALA A 140 -5.43 -3.70 -18.62
N MET A 141 -4.91 -4.89 -18.28
CA MET A 141 -4.60 -5.91 -19.27
C MET A 141 -5.86 -6.44 -19.96
N GLN A 142 -6.96 -6.64 -19.23
CA GLN A 142 -8.26 -7.01 -19.81
C GLN A 142 -8.77 -5.94 -20.78
N VAL A 143 -8.66 -4.67 -20.42
CA VAL A 143 -9.03 -3.54 -21.30
C VAL A 143 -8.15 -3.53 -22.55
N LEU A 144 -6.84 -3.74 -22.41
CA LEU A 144 -5.91 -3.81 -23.54
C LEU A 144 -6.25 -4.97 -24.49
N TYR A 145 -6.59 -6.16 -23.95
CA TYR A 145 -7.02 -7.29 -24.78
C TYR A 145 -8.32 -6.99 -25.54
N ARG A 146 -9.29 -6.29 -24.92
CA ARG A 146 -10.52 -5.86 -25.59
C ARG A 146 -10.24 -4.90 -26.74
N ILE A 147 -9.41 -3.87 -26.52
CA ILE A 147 -9.04 -2.90 -27.54
C ILE A 147 -8.34 -3.59 -28.72
N ARG A 148 -7.56 -4.64 -28.45
CA ARG A 148 -6.86 -5.43 -29.48
C ARG A 148 -7.73 -6.51 -30.14
N GLY A 149 -9.03 -6.58 -29.83
CA GLY A 149 -9.95 -7.59 -30.37
C GLY A 149 -9.57 -9.04 -30.03
N LYS A 150 -8.75 -9.23 -29.00
CA LYS A 150 -8.27 -10.56 -28.58
C LYS A 150 -9.24 -11.17 -27.56
N PRO A 151 -9.41 -12.51 -27.54
CA PRO A 151 -10.31 -13.17 -26.61
C PRO A 151 -9.89 -12.86 -25.16
N LEU A 152 -10.86 -12.47 -24.34
CA LEU A 152 -10.67 -12.21 -22.93
C LEU A 152 -10.24 -13.50 -22.23
N LYS A 153 -9.01 -13.50 -21.71
CA LYS A 153 -8.56 -14.57 -20.84
C LYS A 153 -9.00 -14.26 -19.41
N ARG A 154 -9.90 -15.07 -18.84
CA ARG A 154 -10.23 -14.96 -17.40
C ARG A 154 -8.98 -15.29 -16.60
N MET A 155 -8.53 -14.34 -15.77
CA MET A 155 -7.40 -14.50 -14.85
C MET A 155 -7.85 -14.81 -13.41
N SER A 156 -9.15 -14.66 -13.11
CA SER A 156 -9.78 -14.91 -11.81
C SER A 156 -11.26 -15.25 -12.03
N GLU A 157 -11.86 -16.01 -11.11
CA GLU A 157 -13.30 -16.34 -11.11
C GLU A 157 -14.16 -15.09 -10.84
N VAL A 158 -13.72 -14.25 -9.89
CA VAL A 158 -14.32 -12.94 -9.59
C VAL A 158 -13.52 -11.83 -10.28
N GLY A 159 -14.21 -10.93 -10.97
CA GLY A 159 -13.59 -9.82 -11.69
C GLY A 159 -12.91 -8.79 -10.77
N PRO A 160 -12.07 -7.89 -11.31
CA PRO A 160 -11.28 -6.96 -10.51
C PRO A 160 -12.13 -5.92 -9.75
N ILE A 161 -13.30 -5.55 -10.26
CA ILE A 161 -14.13 -4.48 -9.68
C ILE A 161 -14.75 -4.86 -8.32
N PRO A 162 -15.47 -5.99 -8.18
CA PRO A 162 -15.97 -6.43 -6.88
C PRO A 162 -14.85 -6.59 -5.83
N ASN A 163 -13.69 -7.10 -6.25
CA ASN A 163 -12.55 -7.31 -5.35
C ASN A 163 -11.97 -5.99 -4.81
N VAL A 164 -11.94 -4.93 -5.63
CA VAL A 164 -11.51 -3.60 -5.15
C VAL A 164 -12.51 -3.03 -4.15
N PHE A 165 -13.81 -3.19 -4.36
CA PHE A 165 -14.80 -2.75 -3.36
C PHE A 165 -14.65 -3.51 -2.04
N MET A 166 -14.34 -4.81 -2.07
CA MET A 166 -14.00 -5.56 -0.86
C MET A 166 -12.74 -5.02 -0.19
N ALA A 167 -11.69 -4.72 -0.95
CA ALA A 167 -10.46 -4.13 -0.41
C ALA A 167 -10.73 -2.75 0.24
N VAL A 168 -11.55 -1.91 -0.39
CA VAL A 168 -11.96 -0.61 0.16
C VAL A 168 -12.78 -0.79 1.43
N ALA A 169 -13.75 -1.71 1.46
CA ALA A 169 -14.54 -1.99 2.66
C ALA A 169 -13.66 -2.47 3.83
N ALA A 170 -12.74 -3.41 3.58
CA ALA A 170 -11.78 -3.87 4.58
C ALA A 170 -10.88 -2.72 5.09
N SER A 171 -10.48 -1.82 4.19
CA SER A 171 -9.66 -0.66 4.56
C SER A 171 -10.39 0.38 5.37
N LEU A 172 -11.68 0.58 5.13
CA LEU A 172 -12.51 1.48 5.93
C LEU A 172 -12.63 0.95 7.36
N ALA A 173 -12.80 -0.36 7.53
CA ALA A 173 -12.79 -1.00 8.85
C ALA A 173 -11.45 -0.77 9.56
N ALA A 174 -10.32 -0.96 8.86
CA ALA A 174 -8.99 -0.69 9.41
C ALA A 174 -8.77 0.81 9.71
N GLY A 175 -9.28 1.71 8.87
CA GLY A 175 -9.21 3.15 9.03
C GLY A 175 -10.03 3.65 10.23
N LEU A 176 -11.16 3.01 10.54
CA LEU A 176 -11.94 3.28 11.75
C LEU A 176 -11.16 2.89 13.00
N ILE A 177 -10.52 1.73 13.01
CA ILE A 177 -9.65 1.30 14.11
C ILE A 177 -8.48 2.27 14.25
N ALA A 178 -7.84 2.66 13.14
CA ALA A 178 -6.73 3.59 13.14
C ALA A 178 -7.12 5.00 13.65
N THR A 179 -8.33 5.46 13.33
CA THR A 179 -8.92 6.72 13.84
C THR A 179 -9.09 6.66 15.35
N PHE A 180 -9.62 5.55 15.87
CA PHE A 180 -9.74 5.33 17.31
C PHE A 180 -8.37 5.33 17.98
N VAL A 181 -7.40 4.60 17.43
CA VAL A 181 -6.02 4.53 17.96
C VAL A 181 -5.38 5.91 18.05
N LEU A 182 -5.50 6.72 16.99
CA LEU A 182 -4.92 8.07 16.96
C LEU A 182 -5.57 9.03 17.95
N SER A 183 -6.82 8.78 18.36
CA SER A 183 -7.46 9.60 19.40
C SER A 183 -6.84 9.44 20.80
N TYR A 184 -6.06 8.37 21.01
CA TYR A 184 -5.34 8.09 22.27
C TYR A 184 -3.81 8.20 22.12
N ALA A 185 -3.31 8.47 20.91
CA ALA A 185 -1.88 8.54 20.60
C ALA A 185 -1.27 9.93 20.88
#